data_AF-A0A560L7L2-F1
#
_entry.id   AF-A0A560L7L2-F1
#
_cell.length_a   1.000
_cell.length_b   1.000
_cell.length_c   1.000
_cell.angle_alpha   90.00
_cell.angle_beta   90.00
_cell.angle_gamma   90.00
#
_symmetry.space_group_name_H-M   'P 1'
#
loop_
_entity.id
_entity.type
_entity.pdbx_description
1 polymer ?
#
loop_
_entity_poly.entity_id
_entity_poly.type
_entity_poly.pdbx_seq_one_letter_code
_entity_poly.pdbx_strand_id
1 'polypeptide(L)' 'MSHMQVATKALPWLLQAKDFLDEARRLKPGPERNELRRTAKELREIARLETTAASTRRPDRRRRR' A
#
# COMPACT_ATOMS: atom_id res chain seq x y z
N MET A 1 9.73 4.67 -17.76
CA MET A 1 10.20 5.48 -16.61
C MET A 1 9.16 5.73 -15.51
N SER A 2 7.85 5.78 -15.77
CA SER A 2 6.86 6.27 -14.77
C SER A 2 6.33 5.22 -13.77
N HIS A 3 6.26 3.92 -14.10
CA HIS A 3 5.74 2.90 -13.16
C HIS A 3 6.69 2.59 -11.99
N MET A 4 8.01 2.66 -12.21
CA MET A 4 8.99 2.32 -11.17
C MET A 4 9.03 3.36 -10.04
N GLN A 5 8.79 4.63 -10.36
CA GLN A 5 8.74 5.74 -9.39
C GLN A 5 7.52 5.67 -8.46
N VAL A 6 6.50 4.94 -8.87
CA VAL A 6 5.23 4.78 -8.16
C VAL A 6 5.34 3.59 -7.23
N ALA A 7 5.90 2.49 -7.75
CA ALA A 7 6.27 1.34 -6.95
C ALA A 7 7.18 1.77 -5.79
N THR A 8 8.19 2.63 -6.02
CA THR A 8 9.06 3.14 -4.95
C THR A 8 8.36 4.02 -3.92
N LYS A 9 7.26 4.70 -4.25
CA LYS A 9 6.49 5.50 -3.27
C LYS A 9 5.49 4.66 -2.47
N ALA A 10 4.95 3.60 -3.07
CA ALA A 10 4.05 2.66 -2.38
C ALA A 10 4.80 1.61 -1.55
N LEU A 11 6.05 1.32 -1.90
CA LEU A 11 6.94 0.35 -1.25
C LEU A 11 7.08 0.54 0.27
N PRO A 12 7.33 1.77 0.80
CA PRO A 12 7.45 2.00 2.23
C PRO A 12 6.19 1.60 3.01
N TRP A 13 5.01 1.94 2.49
CA TRP A 13 3.73 1.61 3.12
C TRP A 13 3.49 0.10 3.17
N LEU A 14 3.84 -0.63 2.10
CA LEU A 14 3.71 -2.08 2.04
C LEU A 14 4.68 -2.80 2.96
N LEU A 15 5.92 -2.29 3.10
CA LEU A 15 6.91 -2.83 4.03
C LEU A 15 6.44 -2.66 5.47
N GLN A 16 6.01 -1.46 5.85
CA GLN A 16 5.49 -1.20 7.19
C GLN A 16 4.23 -2.04 7.50
N ALA A 17 3.32 -2.20 6.53
CA ALA A 17 2.16 -3.07 6.69
C ALA A 17 2.54 -4.54 6.93
N LYS A 18 3.65 -5.02 6.35
CA LYS A 18 4.15 -6.37 6.58
C LYS A 18 4.64 -6.51 8.03
N ASP A 19 5.42 -5.55 8.52
CA ASP A 19 5.95 -5.58 9.89
C ASP A 19 4.83 -5.63 10.93
N PHE A 20 3.76 -4.85 10.73
CA PHE A 20 2.56 -4.91 11.58
C PHE A 20 1.87 -6.28 11.55
N LEU A 21 1.81 -6.95 10.40
CA LEU A 21 1.23 -8.29 10.30
C LEU A 21 2.12 -9.34 10.94
N ASP A 22 3.43 -9.19 10.85
CA ASP A 22 4.38 -10.08 11.49
C ASP A 22 4.33 -9.95 13.02
N GLU A 23 4.18 -8.72 13.53
CA GLU A 23 3.95 -8.49 14.96
C GLU A 23 2.59 -9.05 15.40
N ALA A 24 1.53 -8.83 14.61
CA ALA A 24 0.21 -9.39 14.90
C ALA A 24 0.16 -10.94 14.89
N ARG A 25 1.09 -11.61 14.20
CA ARG A 25 1.22 -13.07 14.23
C ARG A 25 1.87 -13.59 15.51
N ARG A 26 2.68 -12.77 16.17
CA ARG A 26 3.34 -13.10 17.45
C ARG A 26 2.39 -12.95 18.63
N LEU A 27 1.40 -12.08 18.52
CA LEU A 27 0.39 -11.88 19.55
C LEU A 27 -0.70 -12.96 19.54
N LYS A 28 -1.19 -13.28 20.74
CA LYS A 28 -2.40 -14.08 20.90
C LYS A 28 -3.61 -13.35 20.32
N PRO A 29 -4.68 -14.06 19.92
CA PRO A 29 -5.94 -13.42 19.55
C PRO A 29 -6.42 -12.48 20.65
N GLY A 30 -6.60 -11.19 20.30
CA GLY A 30 -6.91 -10.14 21.25
C GLY A 30 -7.07 -8.78 20.57
N PRO A 31 -7.47 -7.75 21.34
CA PRO A 31 -7.68 -6.40 20.81
C PRO A 31 -6.42 -5.83 20.17
N GLU A 32 -5.25 -5.99 20.80
CA GLU A 32 -3.95 -5.54 20.29
C GLU A 32 -3.63 -6.15 18.91
N ARG A 33 -3.88 -7.45 18.73
CA ARG A 33 -3.73 -8.12 17.43
C ARG A 33 -4.65 -7.52 16.37
N ASN A 34 -5.89 -7.19 16.74
CA ASN A 34 -6.86 -6.63 15.81
C ASN A 34 -6.48 -5.21 15.41
N GLU A 35 -5.95 -4.42 16.33
CA GLU A 35 -5.42 -3.08 16.05
C GLU A 35 -4.26 -3.15 15.05
N LEU A 36 -3.25 -3.99 15.29
CA LEU A 36 -2.13 -4.17 14.35
C LEU A 36 -2.62 -4.60 12.95
N ARG A 37 -3.61 -5.51 12.88
CA ARG A 37 -4.21 -5.93 11.60
C ARG A 37 -4.98 -4.81 10.92
N ARG A 38 -5.66 -3.95 11.68
CA ARG A 38 -6.38 -2.78 11.16
C ARG A 38 -5.39 -1.77 10.58
N THR A 39 -4.34 -1.42 11.33
CA THR A 39 -3.27 -0.53 10.87
C THR A 39 -2.61 -1.05 9.59
N ALA A 40 -2.28 -2.34 9.54
CA ALA A 40 -1.73 -2.95 8.32
C ALA A 40 -2.68 -2.85 7.11
N LYS A 41 -4.00 -2.92 7.33
CA LYS A 41 -5.00 -2.77 6.26
C LYS A 41 -5.06 -1.34 5.75
N GLU A 42 -5.04 -0.35 6.64
CA GLU A 42 -5.01 1.07 6.31
C GLU A 42 -3.75 1.42 5.50
N LEU A 43 -2.58 0.90 5.89
CA LEU A 43 -1.33 1.10 5.14
C LEU A 43 -1.38 0.49 3.72
N ARG A 44 -2.00 -0.69 3.57
CA ARG A 44 -2.22 -1.30 2.25
C ARG A 44 -3.18 -0.49 1.39
N GLU A 45 -4.19 0.12 2.00
CA GLU A 45 -5.13 0.99 1.31
C GLU A 45 -4.43 2.27 0.83
N ILE A 46 -3.61 2.90 1.67
CA ILE A 46 -2.75 4.03 1.28
C ILE A 46 -1.85 3.64 0.10
N ALA A 47 -1.16 2.51 0.18
CA ALA A 47 -0.32 2.02 -0.91
C ALA A 47 -1.10 1.80 -2.22
N ARG A 48 -2.34 1.30 -2.12
CA ARG A 48 -3.23 1.12 -3.27
C ARG A 48 -3.65 2.46 -3.86
N LEU A 49 -3.98 3.45 -3.03
CA LEU A 49 -4.36 4.80 -3.46
C LEU A 49 -3.18 5.51 -4.13
N GLU A 50 -1.98 5.43 -3.57
CA GLU A 50 -0.74 5.96 -4.17
C GLU A 50 -0.49 5.33 -5.55
N THR A 51 -0.65 4.01 -5.65
CA THR A 51 -0.51 3.28 -6.92
C THR A 51 -1.57 3.68 -7.94
N THR A 52 -2.82 3.87 -7.49
CA THR A 52 -3.96 4.23 -8.35
C THR A 52 -3.85 5.69 -8.83
N ALA A 53 -3.55 6.63 -7.93
CA ALA A 53 -3.34 8.05 -8.22
C ALA A 53 -2.18 8.28 -9.20
N ALA A 54 -1.15 7.46 -9.07
CA ALA A 54 -0.08 7.43 -10.03
C ALA A 54 -0.47 6.81 -11.39
N SER A 55 -1.39 5.84 -11.40
CA SER A 55 -1.89 5.25 -12.64
C SER A 55 -2.84 6.20 -13.39
N THR A 56 -3.67 6.96 -12.68
CA THR A 56 -4.59 7.97 -13.25
C THR A 56 -3.86 9.21 -13.74
N ARG A 57 -2.65 9.48 -13.22
CA ARG A 57 -1.73 10.48 -13.78
C ARG A 57 -1.07 10.07 -15.11
N ARG A 58 -1.42 8.92 -15.70
CA ARG A 58 -1.12 8.66 -17.10
C ARG A 58 -2.13 9.39 -17.98
N PRO A 59 -1.72 10.45 -18.70
CA PRO A 59 -2.62 11.06 -19.66
C PRO A 59 -2.82 10.07 -20.79
N ASP A 60 -4.07 9.89 -21.15
CA ASP A 60 -4.54 9.43 -22.44
C ASP A 60 -3.66 10.01 -23.57
N ARG A 61 -2.64 9.27 -23.98
CA ARG A 61 -1.70 9.65 -25.05
C ARG A 61 -1.84 8.70 -26.24
N ARG A 62 -3.07 8.27 -26.56
CA ARG A 62 -3.34 7.47 -27.76
C ARG A 62 -4.71 7.73 -28.38
N ARG A 63 -5.05 8.99 -28.63
CA ARG A 63 -5.97 9.33 -29.74
C ARG A 63 -5.51 10.59 -30.47
N ARG A 64 -4.48 10.42 -31.30
CA ARG A 64 -4.31 11.20 -32.53
C ARG A 64 -4.05 10.21 -33.67
N ARG A 65 -5.09 9.93 -34.42
CA ARG A 65 -5.02 9.52 -35.82
C ARG A 65 -6.01 10.40 -36.56
#